data_AF-A0A2V9ERM3-F1
#
_entry.id   AF-A0A2V9ERM3-F1
#
_cell.length_a   1.000
_cell.length_b   1.000
_cell.length_c   1.000
_cell.angle_alpha   90.00
_cell.angle_beta   90.00
_cell.angle_gamma   90.00
#
_symmetry.space_group_name_H-M   'P 1'
#
loop_
_entity.id
_entity.type
_entity.pdbx_description
1 polymer ?
#
loop_
_entity_poly.entity_id
_entity_poly.type
_entity_poly.pdbx_seq_one_letter_code
_entity_poly.pdbx_strand_id
1 'polypeptide(L)'
;MAFANSTTGAPTKDRADIRSIDFKNFSFEWDDDTAAPPSFTATPWHWIDSKPKSHTHVTSGFHHFYAPGQSRLEHEHSPLISVDSVTYGDLDGHGEEEAAVHLNYSTGGTMNWDYLYVYKFARGGPRLMGILQSGSRGYGGLVRTSIQSGMLVLDFADPERLAGDCCSEGYIRVHYRWQNKGFIEEGPRERGDLDLNSR
;
A
#
# COMPACT_ATOMS: atom_id res chain seq x y z
N MET A 1 40.93 -18.12 37.45
CA MET A 1 40.83 -18.24 35.98
C MET A 1 39.72 -19.24 35.68
N ALA A 2 38.61 -18.80 35.10
CA ALA A 2 37.55 -19.66 34.60
C ALA A 2 37.14 -19.10 33.25
N PHE A 3 37.39 -19.86 32.18
CA PHE A 3 37.00 -19.49 30.83
C PHE A 3 35.56 -19.94 30.59
N ALA A 4 34.71 -19.01 30.17
CA ALA A 4 33.36 -19.27 29.73
C ALA A 4 33.38 -19.93 28.35
N ASN A 5 32.66 -21.05 28.20
CA ASN A 5 32.33 -21.62 26.90
C ASN A 5 31.19 -20.81 26.28
N SER A 6 31.51 -19.95 25.32
CA SER A 6 30.52 -19.37 24.41
C SER A 6 30.15 -20.42 23.37
N THR A 7 28.97 -21.02 23.51
CA THR A 7 28.37 -21.86 22.48
C THR A 7 28.00 -20.97 21.29
N THR A 8 28.77 -21.08 20.22
CA THR A 8 28.48 -20.44 18.92
C THR A 8 27.26 -21.17 18.33
N GLY A 9 26.09 -20.52 18.38
CA GLY A 9 24.92 -20.98 17.66
C GLY A 9 25.19 -20.94 16.16
N ALA A 10 24.96 -22.07 15.48
CA ALA A 10 25.02 -22.16 14.02
C ALA A 10 24.01 -21.18 13.39
N PRO A 11 24.28 -20.61 12.20
CA PRO A 11 23.33 -19.76 11.50
C PRO A 11 22.07 -20.58 11.19
N THR A 12 20.94 -20.15 11.74
CA THR A 12 19.63 -20.70 11.42
C THR A 12 19.37 -20.51 9.94
N LYS A 13 19.19 -21.63 9.22
CA LYS A 13 18.73 -21.74 7.84
C LYS A 13 17.67 -20.67 7.53
N ASP A 14 17.93 -19.82 6.52
CA ASP A 14 17.06 -18.74 6.06
C ASP A 14 15.59 -19.17 6.04
N ARG A 15 14.82 -18.71 7.03
CA ARG A 15 13.39 -18.94 7.09
C ARG A 15 12.75 -17.91 6.17
N ALA A 16 12.07 -18.37 5.13
CA ALA A 16 11.28 -17.48 4.28
C ALA A 16 10.32 -16.64 5.13
N ASP A 17 10.30 -15.34 4.86
CA ASP A 17 9.53 -14.32 5.57
C ASP A 17 8.86 -13.36 4.56
N ILE A 18 8.20 -12.31 5.06
CA ILE A 18 7.52 -11.36 4.18
C ILE A 18 8.48 -10.60 3.26
N ARG A 19 9.74 -10.37 3.68
CA ARG A 19 10.74 -9.65 2.87
C ARG A 19 11.28 -10.50 1.73
N SER A 20 11.14 -11.82 1.82
CA SER A 20 11.46 -12.73 0.71
C SER A 20 10.48 -12.65 -0.47
N ILE A 21 9.34 -11.94 -0.32
CA ILE A 21 8.33 -11.80 -1.36
C ILE A 21 8.69 -10.66 -2.32
N ASP A 22 8.77 -10.97 -3.60
CA ASP A 22 8.93 -9.97 -4.66
C ASP A 22 7.57 -9.36 -5.05
N PHE A 23 7.15 -8.32 -4.32
CA PHE A 23 5.91 -7.60 -4.62
C PHE A 23 5.90 -6.87 -5.97
N LYS A 24 7.05 -6.75 -6.65
CA LYS A 24 7.11 -6.22 -8.02
C LYS A 24 6.85 -7.31 -9.08
N ASN A 25 6.81 -8.58 -8.71
CA ASN A 25 6.44 -9.70 -9.56
C ASN A 25 5.39 -10.56 -8.86
N PHE A 26 4.26 -9.94 -8.50
CA PHE A 26 3.25 -10.49 -7.60
C PHE A 26 1.82 -10.36 -8.15
N SER A 27 0.92 -11.22 -7.68
CA SER A 27 -0.50 -11.17 -8.03
C SER A 27 -1.33 -10.57 -6.88
N PHE A 28 -1.97 -9.43 -7.13
CA PHE A 28 -2.83 -8.74 -6.17
C PHE A 28 -4.29 -9.12 -6.39
N GLU A 29 -5.08 -9.25 -5.31
CA GLU A 29 -6.55 -9.35 -5.41
C GLU A 29 -7.09 -8.08 -6.11
N TRP A 30 -7.72 -8.21 -7.27
CA TRP A 30 -8.14 -7.08 -8.12
C TRP A 30 -9.29 -7.49 -9.05
N ASP A 31 -10.30 -6.65 -9.21
CA ASP A 31 -11.40 -6.80 -10.18
C ASP A 31 -11.89 -5.45 -10.74
N ASP A 32 -12.81 -5.48 -11.71
CA ASP A 32 -13.33 -4.25 -12.35
C ASP A 32 -14.03 -3.32 -11.35
N ASP A 33 -14.66 -3.88 -10.31
CA ASP A 33 -15.29 -3.09 -9.24
C ASP A 33 -14.23 -2.36 -8.41
N THR A 34 -13.07 -2.99 -8.17
CA THR A 34 -11.96 -2.26 -7.55
C THR A 34 -11.51 -1.09 -8.40
N ALA A 35 -11.52 -1.19 -9.73
CA ALA A 35 -11.11 -0.10 -10.64
C ALA A 35 -12.12 1.06 -10.74
N ALA A 36 -13.20 1.06 -9.95
CA ALA A 36 -14.09 2.21 -9.83
C ALA A 36 -13.43 3.31 -8.98
N PRO A 37 -13.68 4.60 -9.30
CA PRO A 37 -13.18 5.70 -8.50
C PRO A 37 -13.78 5.68 -7.09
N PRO A 38 -13.02 6.12 -6.06
CA PRO A 38 -13.56 6.23 -4.72
C PRO A 38 -14.69 7.28 -4.65
N SER A 39 -15.60 7.11 -3.70
CA SER A 39 -16.65 8.09 -3.45
C SER A 39 -16.06 9.41 -2.95
N PHE A 40 -16.25 10.49 -3.72
CA PHE A 40 -15.80 11.84 -3.36
C PHE A 40 -16.68 12.52 -2.29
N THR A 41 -17.77 11.89 -1.85
CA THR A 41 -18.71 12.46 -0.85
C THR A 41 -18.56 11.84 0.54
N ALA A 42 -17.71 10.82 0.70
CA ALA A 42 -17.34 10.20 1.97
C ALA A 42 -15.88 10.52 2.32
N THR A 43 -15.36 10.01 3.45
CA THR A 43 -13.92 10.00 3.71
C THR A 43 -13.19 9.46 2.48
N PRO A 44 -12.18 10.16 1.94
CA PRO A 44 -11.61 9.83 0.63
C PRO A 44 -10.74 8.56 0.66
N TRP A 45 -10.63 7.91 1.82
CA TRP A 45 -10.07 6.57 1.99
C TRP A 45 -11.00 5.70 2.82
N HIS A 46 -11.01 4.40 2.52
CA HIS A 46 -11.74 3.38 3.26
C HIS A 46 -11.12 1.99 3.09
N TRP A 47 -11.33 1.12 4.08
CA TRP A 47 -11.02 -0.30 3.95
C TRP A 47 -12.10 -0.99 3.12
N ILE A 48 -11.70 -1.84 2.19
CA ILE A 48 -12.61 -2.61 1.34
C ILE A 48 -13.13 -3.82 2.13
N ASP A 49 -14.44 -3.86 2.36
CA ASP A 49 -15.09 -4.95 3.11
C ASP A 49 -15.23 -6.25 2.30
N SER A 50 -15.44 -6.12 0.99
CA SER A 50 -15.64 -7.25 0.08
C SER A 50 -14.38 -7.51 -0.73
N LYS A 51 -13.74 -8.65 -0.46
CA LYS A 51 -12.53 -9.04 -1.18
C LYS A 51 -12.79 -9.17 -2.69
N PRO A 52 -11.89 -8.65 -3.53
CA PRO A 52 -11.98 -8.82 -4.97
C PRO A 52 -12.02 -10.31 -5.36
N LYS A 53 -12.75 -10.64 -6.42
CA LYS A 53 -12.96 -12.04 -6.84
C LYS A 53 -11.93 -12.54 -7.85
N SER A 54 -11.17 -11.64 -8.44
CA SER A 54 -10.09 -11.95 -9.36
C SER A 54 -8.76 -11.41 -8.85
N HIS A 55 -7.72 -11.55 -9.67
CA HIS A 55 -6.40 -11.04 -9.39
C HIS A 55 -5.79 -10.45 -10.64
N THR A 56 -4.86 -9.54 -10.45
CA THR A 56 -4.00 -9.02 -11.51
C THR A 56 -2.53 -9.27 -11.16
N HIS A 57 -1.72 -9.61 -12.15
CA HIS A 57 -0.30 -9.88 -11.95
C HIS A 57 0.52 -8.69 -12.45
N VAL A 58 1.32 -8.11 -11.55
CA VAL A 58 2.31 -7.11 -11.93
C VAL A 58 3.62 -7.80 -12.30
N THR A 59 4.32 -7.25 -13.29
CA THR A 59 5.66 -7.68 -13.69
C THR A 59 6.58 -6.46 -13.67
N SER A 60 7.72 -6.59 -12.99
CA SER A 60 8.63 -5.46 -12.72
C SER A 60 7.94 -4.23 -12.09
N GLY A 61 6.88 -4.46 -11.33
CA GLY A 61 6.10 -3.43 -10.62
C GLY A 61 4.97 -2.84 -11.43
N PHE A 62 4.68 -3.34 -12.63
CA PHE A 62 3.64 -2.77 -13.50
C PHE A 62 2.67 -3.83 -14.01
N HIS A 63 1.40 -3.48 -14.10
CA HIS A 63 0.41 -4.21 -14.89
C HIS A 63 -0.34 -3.24 -15.80
N HIS A 64 -0.31 -3.48 -17.10
CA HIS A 64 -1.03 -2.66 -18.08
C HIS A 64 -2.30 -3.38 -18.55
N PHE A 65 -3.39 -2.63 -18.70
CA PHE A 65 -4.68 -3.14 -19.14
C PHE A 65 -4.91 -2.98 -20.66
N TYR A 66 -3.85 -3.06 -21.47
CA TYR A 66 -3.99 -3.03 -22.94
C TYR A 66 -4.22 -4.42 -23.53
N ALA A 67 -4.92 -4.47 -24.66
CA ALA A 67 -5.12 -5.69 -25.43
C ALA A 67 -3.95 -5.93 -26.40
N PRO A 68 -3.64 -7.19 -26.75
CA PRO A 68 -2.69 -7.50 -27.81
C PRO A 68 -3.08 -6.80 -29.13
N GLY A 69 -2.11 -6.19 -29.80
CA GLY A 69 -2.31 -5.55 -31.10
C GLY A 69 -2.71 -4.06 -31.05
N GLN A 70 -2.81 -3.47 -29.86
CA GLN A 70 -2.96 -2.02 -29.73
C GLN A 70 -1.69 -1.28 -30.16
N SER A 71 -1.87 -0.06 -30.66
CA SER A 71 -0.80 0.83 -31.06
C SER A 71 -0.02 1.35 -29.84
N ARG A 72 1.19 1.86 -30.09
CA ARG A 72 2.01 2.48 -29.04
C ARG A 72 1.27 3.62 -28.32
N LEU A 73 0.52 4.43 -29.07
CA LEU A 73 -0.23 5.55 -28.48
C LEU A 73 -1.36 5.04 -27.56
N GLU A 74 -2.01 3.95 -27.93
CA GLU A 74 -3.04 3.31 -27.08
C GLU A 74 -2.41 2.70 -25.83
N HIS A 75 -1.21 2.11 -25.94
CA HIS A 75 -0.47 1.60 -24.78
C HIS A 75 -0.13 2.72 -23.78
N GLU A 76 0.31 3.89 -24.28
CA GLU A 76 0.68 5.05 -23.46
C GLU A 76 -0.52 5.64 -22.69
N HIS A 77 -1.75 5.45 -23.19
CA HIS A 77 -2.99 5.92 -22.57
C HIS A 77 -3.86 4.80 -21.98
N SER A 78 -3.31 3.59 -21.85
CA SER A 78 -4.05 2.49 -21.25
C SER A 78 -3.99 2.56 -19.73
N PRO A 79 -5.02 2.08 -19.02
CA PRO A 79 -4.96 1.96 -17.58
C PRO A 79 -3.76 1.12 -17.13
N LEU A 80 -3.25 1.45 -15.95
CA LEU A 80 -2.03 0.90 -15.39
C LEU A 80 -2.16 0.77 -13.88
N ILE A 81 -1.64 -0.33 -13.33
CA ILE A 81 -1.25 -0.43 -11.92
C ILE A 81 0.27 -0.32 -11.82
N SER A 82 0.77 0.53 -10.92
CA SER A 82 2.17 0.55 -10.50
C SER A 82 2.31 0.21 -9.02
N VAL A 83 3.38 -0.52 -8.68
CA VAL A 83 3.85 -0.70 -7.30
C VAL A 83 4.76 0.47 -6.94
N ASP A 84 4.24 1.39 -6.14
CA ASP A 84 4.93 2.64 -5.82
C ASP A 84 5.91 2.44 -4.66
N SER A 85 5.51 1.72 -3.61
CA SER A 85 6.37 1.43 -2.48
C SER A 85 5.98 0.15 -1.72
N VAL A 86 6.93 -0.39 -0.97
CA VAL A 86 6.70 -1.48 -0.02
C VAL A 86 7.32 -1.08 1.32
N THR A 87 6.47 -0.96 2.34
CA THR A 87 6.87 -0.67 3.71
C THR A 87 6.77 -1.93 4.54
N TYR A 88 7.79 -2.20 5.36
CA TYR A 88 7.82 -3.35 6.26
C TYR A 88 7.87 -2.92 7.72
N GLY A 89 7.28 -3.72 8.61
CA GLY A 89 7.41 -3.55 10.05
C GLY A 89 6.50 -4.51 10.82
N ASP A 90 6.80 -4.71 12.11
CA ASP A 90 5.95 -5.50 13.02
C ASP A 90 4.67 -4.72 13.34
N LEU A 91 3.55 -5.16 12.75
CA LEU A 91 2.28 -4.46 12.78
C LEU A 91 1.30 -5.10 13.76
N ASP A 92 1.37 -6.41 13.95
CA ASP A 92 0.50 -7.14 14.89
C ASP A 92 1.17 -7.50 16.23
N GLY A 93 2.44 -7.13 16.41
CA GLY A 93 3.17 -7.22 17.69
C GLY A 93 3.70 -8.62 17.99
N HIS A 94 3.84 -9.46 16.97
CA HIS A 94 4.34 -10.84 17.11
C HIS A 94 5.84 -10.98 16.79
N GLY A 95 6.53 -9.88 16.48
CA GLY A 95 7.97 -9.87 16.19
C GLY A 95 8.35 -10.38 14.80
N GLU A 96 7.36 -10.76 13.98
CA GLU A 96 7.53 -11.01 12.54
C GLU A 96 6.97 -9.80 11.80
N GLU A 97 7.63 -9.36 10.71
CA GLU A 97 7.17 -8.18 9.98
C GLU A 97 5.99 -8.51 9.06
N GLU A 98 5.12 -7.51 8.91
CA GLU A 98 4.14 -7.38 7.84
C GLU A 98 4.70 -6.50 6.70
N ALA A 99 4.04 -6.56 5.54
CA ALA A 99 4.29 -5.67 4.42
C ALA A 99 3.03 -4.85 4.10
N ALA A 100 3.20 -3.55 3.91
CA ALA A 100 2.20 -2.63 3.39
C ALA A 100 2.66 -2.19 1.99
N VAL A 101 1.94 -2.63 0.96
CA VAL A 101 2.28 -2.44 -0.45
C VAL A 101 1.36 -1.39 -1.04
N HIS A 102 1.94 -0.25 -1.41
CA HIS A 102 1.22 0.87 -2.01
C HIS A 102 1.21 0.70 -3.52
N LEU A 103 -0.01 0.62 -4.08
CA LEU A 103 -0.24 0.64 -5.51
C LEU A 103 -0.87 1.96 -5.95
N ASN A 104 -0.48 2.48 -7.10
CA ASN A 104 -1.23 3.51 -7.80
C ASN A 104 -1.96 2.89 -8.99
N TYR A 105 -3.23 3.23 -9.15
CA TYR A 105 -3.98 2.95 -10.37
C TYR A 105 -4.17 4.23 -11.16
N SER A 106 -3.76 4.19 -12.42
CA SER A 106 -4.02 5.24 -13.40
C SER A 106 -5.02 4.75 -14.43
N THR A 107 -5.96 5.59 -14.83
CA THR A 107 -6.89 5.29 -15.92
C THR A 107 -6.26 5.45 -17.31
N GLY A 108 -4.98 5.82 -17.39
CA GLY A 108 -4.31 6.21 -18.63
C GLY A 108 -4.55 7.67 -19.04
N GLY A 109 -5.26 8.44 -18.20
CA GLY A 109 -5.44 9.89 -18.32
C GLY A 109 -4.90 10.64 -17.10
N THR A 110 -5.55 11.75 -16.74
CA THR A 110 -5.18 12.52 -15.54
C THR A 110 -5.70 11.91 -14.24
N MET A 111 -6.67 10.99 -14.33
CA MET A 111 -7.32 10.38 -13.19
C MET A 111 -6.51 9.18 -12.68
N ASN A 112 -6.23 9.19 -11.38
CA ASN A 112 -5.52 8.15 -10.67
C ASN A 112 -6.02 8.10 -9.23
N TRP A 113 -5.79 6.98 -8.57
CA TRP A 113 -5.99 6.86 -7.13
C TRP A 113 -5.18 5.69 -6.56
N ASP A 114 -5.06 5.66 -5.23
CA ASP A 114 -4.12 4.75 -4.56
C ASP A 114 -4.80 3.62 -3.80
N TYR A 115 -4.10 2.50 -3.69
CA TYR A 115 -4.46 1.36 -2.84
C TYR A 115 -3.31 1.01 -1.91
N LEU A 116 -3.67 0.50 -0.75
CA LEU A 116 -2.71 -0.13 0.16
C LEU A 116 -3.15 -1.56 0.46
N TYR A 117 -2.28 -2.52 0.12
CA TYR A 117 -2.47 -3.92 0.47
C TYR A 117 -1.58 -4.25 1.65
N VAL A 118 -2.16 -4.78 2.72
CA VAL A 118 -1.39 -5.21 3.90
C VAL A 118 -1.33 -6.72 3.96
N TYR A 119 -0.13 -7.27 4.02
CA TYR A 119 0.14 -8.70 4.05
C TYR A 119 0.92 -9.11 5.29
N LYS A 120 0.57 -10.26 5.86
CA LYS A 120 1.43 -11.00 6.78
C LYS A 120 1.99 -12.26 6.14
N PHE A 121 3.16 -12.69 6.58
CA PHE A 121 3.67 -13.99 6.17
C PHE A 121 3.12 -15.08 7.10
N ALA A 122 2.33 -16.01 6.56
CA ALA A 122 1.81 -17.12 7.36
C ALA A 122 1.54 -18.34 6.50
N ARG A 123 1.80 -19.52 7.06
CA ARG A 123 1.64 -20.82 6.38
C ARG A 123 2.45 -20.93 5.08
N GLY A 124 3.64 -20.34 5.07
CA GLY A 124 4.59 -20.45 3.96
C GLY A 124 4.40 -19.44 2.81
N GLY A 125 3.56 -18.42 2.99
CA GLY A 125 3.39 -17.37 1.98
C GLY A 125 2.68 -16.12 2.51
N PRO A 126 2.54 -15.08 1.67
CA PRO A 126 1.83 -13.86 2.04
C PRO A 126 0.33 -14.14 2.18
N ARG A 127 -0.27 -13.55 3.20
CA ARG A 127 -1.71 -13.63 3.51
C ARG A 127 -2.24 -12.21 3.64
N LEU A 128 -3.22 -11.87 2.82
CA LEU A 128 -3.84 -10.56 2.83
C LEU A 128 -4.59 -10.32 4.14
N MET A 129 -4.25 -9.22 4.82
CA MET A 129 -4.90 -8.72 6.03
C MET A 129 -6.01 -7.72 5.70
N GLY A 130 -5.76 -6.82 4.74
CA GLY A 130 -6.74 -5.82 4.31
C GLY A 130 -6.31 -5.07 3.06
N ILE A 131 -7.28 -4.47 2.39
CA ILE A 131 -7.09 -3.57 1.24
C ILE A 131 -7.74 -2.24 1.61
N LEU A 132 -6.98 -1.16 1.51
CA LEU A 132 -7.50 0.19 1.62
C LEU A 132 -7.50 0.80 0.23
N GLN A 133 -8.63 1.39 -0.17
CA GLN A 133 -8.71 2.28 -1.31
C GLN A 133 -8.68 3.72 -0.81
N SER A 134 -7.95 4.57 -1.51
CA SER A 134 -7.85 6.00 -1.22
C SER A 134 -7.99 6.81 -2.51
N GLY A 135 -7.96 8.13 -2.41
CA GLY A 135 -8.23 9.04 -3.52
C GLY A 135 -7.01 9.36 -4.37
N SER A 136 -7.03 10.54 -4.99
CA SER A 136 -5.97 11.04 -5.86
C SER A 136 -5.05 12.02 -5.15
N ARG A 137 -3.95 12.42 -5.79
CA ARG A 137 -2.92 13.32 -5.24
C ARG A 137 -3.43 14.66 -4.69
N GLY A 138 -4.60 15.13 -5.11
CA GLY A 138 -5.26 16.34 -4.55
C GLY A 138 -6.42 16.04 -3.62
N TYR A 139 -6.93 14.81 -3.62
CA TYR A 139 -8.19 14.44 -2.99
C TYR A 139 -8.05 13.15 -2.20
N GLY A 140 -7.24 13.15 -1.14
CA GLY A 140 -7.13 12.02 -0.23
C GLY A 140 -6.35 10.80 -0.72
N GLY A 141 -5.51 10.95 -1.74
CA GLY A 141 -4.59 9.90 -2.18
C GLY A 141 -3.48 9.64 -1.18
N LEU A 142 -2.93 8.44 -1.19
CA LEU A 142 -1.95 7.98 -0.22
C LEU A 142 -0.58 8.57 -0.53
N VAL A 143 -0.03 9.32 0.42
CA VAL A 143 1.25 10.05 0.27
C VAL A 143 2.39 9.33 0.95
N ARG A 144 2.15 8.75 2.14
CA ARG A 144 3.18 8.05 2.91
C ARG A 144 2.58 6.89 3.69
N THR A 145 3.35 5.80 3.74
CA THR A 145 3.05 4.63 4.55
C THR A 145 4.23 4.31 5.45
N SER A 146 3.99 4.20 6.76
CA SER A 146 5.00 3.68 7.70
C SER A 146 4.37 2.70 8.70
N ILE A 147 5.16 1.76 9.20
CA ILE A 147 4.76 0.87 10.29
C ILE A 147 5.67 1.16 11.48
N GLN A 148 5.10 1.65 12.57
CA GLN A 148 5.84 2.10 13.74
C GLN A 148 5.10 1.72 15.01
N SER A 149 5.79 1.08 15.96
CA SER A 149 5.24 0.73 17.28
C SER A 149 3.91 -0.04 17.23
N GLY A 150 3.79 -1.00 16.29
CA GLY A 150 2.57 -1.80 16.10
C GLY A 150 1.39 -1.02 15.52
N MET A 151 1.66 0.11 14.84
CA MET A 151 0.66 0.92 14.16
C MET A 151 1.03 1.10 12.69
N LEU A 152 0.02 1.01 11.83
CA LEU A 152 0.09 1.43 10.44
C LEU A 152 -0.24 2.93 10.40
N VAL A 153 0.74 3.74 10.03
CA VAL A 153 0.63 5.20 9.98
C VAL A 153 0.57 5.63 8.52
N LEU A 154 -0.52 6.27 8.13
CA LEU A 154 -0.81 6.67 6.76
C LEU A 154 -0.99 8.18 6.67
N ASP A 155 -0.32 8.81 5.72
CA ASP A 155 -0.52 10.21 5.36
C ASP A 155 -1.31 10.26 4.05
N PHE A 156 -2.46 10.91 4.04
CA PHE A 156 -3.28 11.14 2.86
C PHE A 156 -3.24 12.61 2.44
N ALA A 157 -3.30 12.88 1.15
CA ALA A 157 -3.37 14.23 0.61
C ALA A 157 -4.59 14.99 1.19
N ASP A 158 -4.37 16.19 1.70
CA ASP A 158 -5.43 16.97 2.34
C ASP A 158 -6.25 17.77 1.29
N PRO A 159 -7.53 17.44 1.06
CA PRO A 159 -8.34 18.15 0.07
C PRO A 159 -8.64 19.60 0.46
N GLU A 160 -8.48 19.99 1.73
CA GLU A 160 -8.63 21.38 2.17
C GLU A 160 -7.39 22.23 1.83
N ARG A 161 -6.30 21.59 1.40
CA ARG A 161 -5.01 22.23 1.06
C ARG A 161 -4.62 22.02 -0.39
N LEU A 162 -5.61 22.06 -1.28
CA LEU A 162 -5.41 21.98 -2.72
C LEU A 162 -4.51 23.09 -3.25
N ALA A 163 -3.52 22.69 -4.05
CA ALA A 163 -2.63 23.53 -4.82
C ALA A 163 -2.79 23.21 -6.31
N GLY A 164 -3.52 24.08 -7.01
CA GLY A 164 -3.97 23.83 -8.38
C GLY A 164 -4.97 22.68 -8.47
N ASP A 165 -5.13 22.13 -9.67
CA ASP A 165 -6.16 21.12 -9.96
C ASP A 165 -5.71 19.67 -9.68
N CYS A 166 -4.45 19.45 -9.27
CA CYS A 166 -3.86 18.11 -9.22
C CYS A 166 -3.48 17.60 -7.83
N CYS A 167 -3.17 18.52 -6.91
CA CYS A 167 -2.20 18.22 -5.86
C CYS A 167 -2.58 18.92 -4.56
N SER A 168 -2.20 18.33 -3.43
CA SER A 168 -2.31 18.97 -2.12
C SER A 168 -0.93 19.37 -1.60
N GLU A 169 -0.84 20.52 -0.96
CA GLU A 169 0.35 20.97 -0.20
C GLU A 169 0.32 20.51 1.25
N GLY A 170 -0.68 19.72 1.64
CA GLY A 170 -0.79 19.20 3.00
C GLY A 170 -1.20 17.75 3.04
N TYR A 171 -1.10 17.19 4.24
CA TYR A 171 -1.55 15.83 4.51
C TYR A 171 -2.43 15.75 5.75
N ILE A 172 -3.28 14.73 5.78
CA ILE A 172 -3.98 14.23 6.96
C ILE A 172 -3.34 12.91 7.34
N ARG A 173 -2.80 12.81 8.55
CA ARG A 173 -2.23 11.58 9.11
C ARG A 173 -3.26 10.85 9.95
N VAL A 174 -3.32 9.54 9.74
CA VAL A 174 -4.12 8.61 10.53
C VAL A 174 -3.28 7.44 11.01
N HIS A 175 -3.67 6.87 12.14
CA HIS A 175 -3.03 5.71 12.75
C HIS A 175 -4.03 4.57 12.80
N TYR A 176 -3.65 3.39 12.34
CA TYR A 176 -4.46 2.18 12.41
C TYR A 176 -3.75 1.13 13.25
N ARG A 177 -4.50 0.49 14.16
CA ARG A 177 -4.05 -0.73 14.84
C ARG A 177 -4.78 -1.94 14.27
N TRP A 178 -4.04 -3.03 14.07
CA TRP A 178 -4.64 -4.31 13.74
C TRP A 178 -5.28 -4.92 14.98
N GLN A 179 -6.61 -5.06 14.98
CA GLN A 179 -7.37 -5.65 16.07
C GLN A 179 -8.61 -6.37 15.51
N ASN A 180 -8.99 -7.50 16.13
CA ASN A 180 -10.21 -8.22 15.77
C ASN A 180 -10.35 -8.56 14.27
N LYS A 181 -9.22 -8.85 13.60
CA LYS A 181 -9.13 -9.14 12.15
C LYS A 181 -9.47 -7.94 11.25
N GLY A 182 -9.30 -6.72 11.74
CA GLY A 182 -9.47 -5.50 10.97
C GLY A 182 -8.52 -4.39 11.44
N PHE A 183 -8.48 -3.32 10.65
CA PHE A 183 -7.75 -2.10 10.98
C PHE A 183 -8.70 -1.09 11.60
N ILE A 184 -8.41 -0.71 12.84
CA ILE A 184 -9.20 0.26 13.61
C ILE A 184 -8.40 1.56 13.73
N GLU A 185 -9.00 2.67 13.31
CA GLU A 185 -8.39 3.99 13.46
C GLU A 185 -8.24 4.31 14.94
N GLU A 186 -7.06 4.78 15.35
CA GLU A 186 -6.71 5.08 16.73
C GLU A 186 -6.21 6.52 16.85
N GLY A 187 -6.73 7.25 17.85
CA GLY A 187 -6.32 8.62 18.15
C GLY A 187 -6.91 9.68 17.21
N PRO A 188 -6.55 10.96 17.44
CA PRO A 188 -6.96 12.05 16.57
C PRO A 188 -6.19 12.03 15.25
N ARG A 189 -6.82 12.54 14.20
CA ARG A 189 -6.13 12.80 12.92
C ARG A 189 -5.25 14.04 13.05
N GLU A 190 -4.06 13.98 12.48
CA GLU A 190 -3.11 15.09 12.48
C GLU A 190 -3.04 15.71 11.09
N ARG A 191 -2.62 16.97 10.98
CA ARG A 191 -2.40 17.64 9.70
C ARG A 191 -1.01 18.24 9.64
N GLY A 192 -0.43 18.28 8.45
CA GLY A 192 0.88 18.88 8.22
C GLY A 192 1.09 19.35 6.78
N ASP A 193 2.30 19.81 6.49
CA ASP A 193 2.73 20.28 5.18
C ASP A 193 3.38 19.15 4.37
N LEU A 194 3.16 19.17 3.05
CA LEU A 194 3.91 18.38 2.09
C LEU A 194 4.90 19.29 1.35
N ASP A 195 6.17 18.93 1.38
CA ASP A 195 7.16 19.59 0.53
C ASP A 195 7.09 19.00 -0.89
N LEU A 196 6.35 19.69 -1.75
CA LEU A 196 6.19 19.32 -3.16
C LEU A 196 7.48 19.44 -3.98
N ASN A 197 8.55 20.03 -3.44
CA ASN A 197 9.84 20.19 -4.12
C ASN A 197 10.87 19.10 -3.75
N SER A 198 10.53 18.20 -2.83
CA SER A 198 11.40 17.09 -2.43
C SER A 198 11.19 15.87 -3.35
N ARG A 199 11.86 15.87 -4.52
CA ARG A 199 12.00 14.70 -5.39
C ARG A 199 13.46 14.45 -5.73
#